data_AF-A0A2V9T3C0-F1
#
_entry.id   AF-A0A2V9T3C0-F1
#
_cell.length_a   1.000
_cell.length_b   1.000
_cell.length_c   1.000
_cell.angle_alpha   90.00
_cell.angle_beta   90.00
_cell.angle_gamma   90.00
#
_symmetry.space_group_name_H-M   'P 1'
#
loop_
_entity.id
_entity.type
_entity.pdbx_description
1 polymer ?
#
loop_
_entity_poly.entity_id
_entity_poly.type
_entity_poly.pdbx_seq_one_letter_code
_entity_poly.pdbx_strand_id
1 'polypeptide(L)'
;MSLLAVDTLFAATDLKVIVSHKSWAENLAELLRFVAEQYRVPIVAELVNPVPSHLVIESGQDTAIGLLGNVLKQLPGYKYEVSNGQTIHFYAKHVVNAKGNLLNIRIKHFTMPNNLSDFKLLLPAAINSSRKGLPPSGAVISGFPSSEMEKEKLQTRGELTAVSGRDLLMAVAEETRGFYTIIVLQDQNCRTDTCFDYANDHWFWGPLTATVSHDPIYIQQPRLR
;
A
#
# COMPACT_ATOMS: atom_id res chain seq x y z
N MET A 1 31.03 31.10 12.48
CA MET A 1 29.73 30.45 12.68
C MET A 1 28.73 31.14 11.76
N SER A 2 28.31 30.49 10.69
CA SER A 2 27.19 30.93 9.87
C SER A 2 26.11 29.87 9.97
N LEU A 3 24.96 30.24 10.53
CA LEU A 3 23.71 29.54 10.31
C LEU A 3 23.39 29.54 8.82
N LEU A 4 22.69 28.49 8.39
CA LEU A 4 21.74 28.37 7.25
C LEU A 4 21.93 27.01 6.56
N ALA A 5 21.43 25.96 7.23
CA ALA A 5 21.04 24.71 6.59
C ALA A 5 19.75 24.23 7.24
N VAL A 6 18.76 25.13 7.25
CA VAL A 6 17.35 24.79 7.43
C VAL A 6 16.67 25.22 6.13
N ASP A 7 15.70 24.45 5.69
CA ASP A 7 14.87 24.64 4.50
C ASP A 7 15.43 24.08 3.19
N THR A 8 15.55 22.76 3.11
CA THR A 8 15.18 22.10 1.85
C THR A 8 13.67 22.01 1.80
N LEU A 9 13.11 22.98 1.08
CA LEU A 9 11.74 23.13 0.66
C LEU A 9 11.00 21.81 0.40
N PHE A 10 9.79 21.77 0.95
CA PHE A 10 8.66 20.96 0.52
C PHE A 10 8.41 21.09 -1.00
N ALA A 11 7.78 20.05 -1.54
CA ALA A 11 7.28 19.86 -2.90
C ALA A 11 8.27 19.26 -3.92
N ALA A 12 8.33 17.93 -3.94
CA ALA A 12 8.24 17.20 -5.20
C ALA A 12 7.73 15.78 -4.97
N THR A 13 6.41 15.60 -5.08
CA THR A 13 5.77 14.32 -5.41
C THR A 13 6.10 14.01 -6.87
N ASP A 14 7.35 13.71 -7.17
CA ASP A 14 7.77 13.44 -8.55
C ASP A 14 8.68 12.22 -8.56
N LEU A 15 8.19 11.19 -9.25
CA LEU A 15 8.86 9.91 -9.46
C LEU A 15 10.26 10.06 -10.08
N LYS A 16 10.59 11.26 -10.57
CA LYS A 16 11.86 11.61 -11.21
C LYS A 16 12.84 12.37 -10.31
N VAL A 17 12.47 12.70 -9.08
CA VAL A 17 13.37 13.37 -8.13
C VAL A 17 14.45 12.39 -7.68
N ILE A 18 15.69 12.82 -7.78
CA ILE A 18 16.84 12.07 -7.28
C ILE A 18 16.98 12.34 -5.79
N VAL A 19 16.94 11.28 -4.98
CA VAL A 19 17.13 11.35 -3.53
C VAL A 19 18.35 10.53 -3.15
N SER A 20 19.18 11.08 -2.25
CA SER A 20 20.30 10.33 -1.68
C SER A 20 19.79 9.38 -0.61
N HIS A 21 20.20 8.12 -0.67
CA HIS A 21 19.88 7.12 0.35
C HIS A 21 21.12 6.36 0.81
N LYS A 22 21.05 5.87 2.04
CA LYS A 22 22.04 4.95 2.60
C LYS A 22 21.82 3.54 2.04
N SER A 23 22.83 2.69 2.24
CA SER A 23 22.69 1.26 1.99
C SER A 23 21.58 0.68 2.87
N TRP A 24 20.86 -0.30 2.33
CA TRP A 24 19.71 -0.89 2.98
C TRP A 24 19.66 -2.39 2.76
N ALA A 25 19.28 -3.13 3.79
CA ALA A 25 19.21 -4.58 3.79
C ALA A 25 18.02 -5.06 4.64
N GLU A 26 16.82 -5.02 4.08
CA GLU A 26 15.58 -5.42 4.77
C GLU A 26 14.65 -6.21 3.83
N ASN A 27 13.46 -6.54 4.32
CA ASN A 27 12.43 -7.22 3.54
C ASN A 27 11.77 -6.28 2.52
N LEU A 28 11.09 -6.85 1.53
CA LEU A 28 10.43 -6.08 0.45
C LEU A 28 9.35 -5.11 0.94
N ALA A 29 8.60 -5.44 2.00
CA ALA A 29 7.58 -4.53 2.52
C ALA A 29 8.22 -3.28 3.14
N GLU A 30 9.28 -3.47 3.91
CA GLU A 30 10.09 -2.37 4.44
C GLU A 30 10.65 -1.52 3.31
N LEU A 31 11.16 -2.20 2.28
CA LEU A 31 11.66 -1.55 1.08
C LEU A 31 10.65 -0.56 0.49
N LEU A 32 9.44 -1.04 0.24
CA LEU A 32 8.38 -0.24 -0.36
C LEU A 32 7.92 0.88 0.56
N ARG A 33 7.87 0.63 1.88
CA ARG A 33 7.56 1.67 2.86
C ARG A 33 8.54 2.82 2.80
N PHE A 34 9.85 2.57 2.82
CA PHE A 34 10.78 3.70 2.73
C PHE A 34 10.81 4.34 1.35
N VAL A 35 10.55 3.62 0.26
CA VAL A 35 10.42 4.29 -1.05
C VAL A 35 9.25 5.27 -0.97
N ALA A 36 8.12 4.87 -0.41
CA ALA A 36 6.97 5.75 -0.24
C ALA A 36 7.30 6.96 0.66
N GLU A 37 7.88 6.74 1.84
CA GLU A 37 8.14 7.78 2.84
C GLU A 37 9.28 8.74 2.42
N GLN A 38 10.37 8.23 1.86
CA GLN A 38 11.52 9.05 1.46
C GLN A 38 11.24 9.86 0.19
N TYR A 39 10.63 9.23 -0.80
CA TYR A 39 10.35 9.89 -2.08
C TYR A 39 8.99 10.59 -2.08
N ARG A 40 8.19 10.45 -1.00
CA ARG A 40 6.83 10.99 -0.88
C ARG A 40 5.96 10.57 -2.07
N VAL A 41 6.05 9.29 -2.44
CA VAL A 41 5.31 8.70 -3.56
C VAL A 41 4.24 7.75 -3.03
N PRO A 42 2.97 7.89 -3.46
CA PRO A 42 1.93 6.94 -3.11
C PRO A 42 2.22 5.56 -3.69
N ILE A 43 2.23 4.54 -2.82
CA ILE A 43 2.44 3.15 -3.22
C ILE A 43 1.23 2.32 -2.79
N VAL A 44 0.63 1.61 -3.74
CA VAL A 44 -0.30 0.51 -3.49
C VAL A 44 0.45 -0.78 -3.81
N ALA A 45 0.77 -1.57 -2.79
CA ALA A 45 1.58 -2.77 -2.94
C ALA A 45 0.82 -4.05 -2.61
N GLU A 46 0.88 -5.03 -3.52
CA GLU A 46 0.31 -6.37 -3.38
C GLU A 46 1.40 -7.44 -3.36
N LEU A 47 1.81 -7.82 -2.16
CA LEU A 47 2.84 -8.83 -1.92
C LEU A 47 2.21 -10.20 -1.65
N VAL A 48 3.02 -11.24 -1.76
CA VAL A 48 2.61 -12.63 -1.53
C VAL A 48 3.66 -13.31 -0.69
N ASN A 49 3.24 -14.15 0.24
CA ASN A 49 4.16 -14.95 1.02
C ASN A 49 4.73 -16.14 0.20
N PRO A 50 6.04 -16.50 0.31
CA PRO A 50 7.08 -15.81 1.09
C PRO A 50 7.46 -14.46 0.50
N VAL A 51 7.39 -13.41 1.32
CA VAL A 51 7.90 -12.09 0.95
C VAL A 51 9.43 -12.14 0.95
N PRO A 52 10.11 -11.65 -0.09
CA PRO A 52 11.57 -11.56 -0.11
C PRO A 52 12.08 -10.86 1.15
N SER A 53 12.85 -11.60 1.97
CA SER A 53 13.26 -11.19 3.31
C SER A 53 14.61 -10.47 3.35
N HIS A 54 15.36 -10.51 2.26
CA HIS A 54 16.69 -9.90 2.17
C HIS A 54 16.90 -9.29 0.79
N LEU A 55 16.64 -7.99 0.69
CA LEU A 55 16.97 -7.19 -0.48
C LEU A 55 18.10 -6.24 -0.12
N VAL A 56 19.19 -6.33 -0.86
CA VAL A 56 20.33 -5.43 -0.67
C VAL A 56 20.25 -4.31 -1.69
N ILE A 57 20.28 -3.08 -1.17
CA ILE A 57 20.41 -1.85 -1.92
C ILE A 57 21.68 -1.16 -1.46
N GLU A 58 22.57 -0.86 -2.40
CA GLU A 58 23.78 -0.06 -2.13
C GLU A 58 23.41 1.41 -1.88
N SER A 59 24.24 2.13 -1.12
CA SER A 59 24.04 3.58 -0.96
C SER A 59 24.18 4.28 -2.32
N GLY A 60 23.30 5.22 -2.62
CA GLY A 60 23.27 5.82 -3.93
C GLY A 60 22.41 7.07 -4.01
N GLN A 61 22.28 7.54 -5.25
CA GLN A 61 21.40 8.62 -5.64
C GLN A 61 20.51 8.08 -6.76
N ASP A 62 19.27 7.78 -6.42
CA ASP A 62 18.31 7.18 -7.33
C ASP A 62 17.01 7.96 -7.31
N THR A 63 16.26 7.85 -8.40
CA THR A 63 14.83 8.19 -8.39
C THR A 63 14.02 7.04 -7.81
N ALA A 64 12.78 7.29 -7.37
CA ALA A 64 11.91 6.21 -6.86
C ALA A 64 11.78 5.06 -7.87
N ILE A 65 11.59 5.40 -9.16
CA ILE A 65 11.49 4.43 -10.25
C ILE A 65 12.85 3.73 -10.49
N GLY A 66 13.96 4.47 -10.45
CA GLY A 66 15.29 3.90 -10.63
C GLY A 66 15.61 2.86 -9.55
N LEU A 67 15.32 3.19 -8.30
CA LEU A 67 15.50 2.33 -7.15
C LEU A 67 14.65 1.06 -7.25
N LEU A 68 13.35 1.20 -7.53
CA LEU A 68 12.46 0.05 -7.76
C LEU A 68 12.88 -0.79 -8.97
N GLY A 69 13.37 -0.16 -10.03
CA GLY A 69 13.92 -0.86 -11.20
C GLY A 69 15.13 -1.72 -10.85
N ASN A 70 16.03 -1.23 -10.01
CA ASN A 70 17.18 -1.99 -9.51
C ASN A 70 16.75 -3.17 -8.64
N VAL A 71 15.73 -2.98 -7.81
CA VAL A 71 15.14 -4.03 -6.97
C VAL A 71 14.46 -5.10 -7.81
N LEU A 72 13.72 -4.72 -8.85
CA LEU A 72 13.04 -5.67 -9.72
C LEU A 72 14.00 -6.58 -10.49
N LYS A 73 15.27 -6.19 -10.68
CA LYS A 73 16.31 -7.09 -11.23
C LYS A 73 16.55 -8.31 -10.33
N GLN A 74 16.32 -8.17 -9.02
CA GLN A 74 16.43 -9.25 -8.03
C GLN A 74 15.10 -10.02 -7.84
N LEU A 75 13.98 -9.48 -8.36
CA LEU A 75 12.62 -9.95 -8.09
C LEU A 75 11.83 -10.24 -9.38
N PRO A 76 12.16 -11.31 -10.12
CA PRO A 76 11.52 -11.61 -11.41
C PRO A 76 10.00 -11.88 -11.31
N GLY A 77 9.51 -12.25 -10.12
CA GLY A 77 8.09 -12.48 -9.84
C GLY A 77 7.25 -11.21 -9.65
N TYR A 78 7.87 -10.03 -9.60
CA TYR A 78 7.22 -8.76 -9.31
C TYR A 78 7.28 -7.79 -10.50
N LYS A 79 6.37 -6.83 -10.50
CA LYS A 79 6.31 -5.71 -11.45
C LYS A 79 5.75 -4.49 -10.73
N TYR A 80 6.05 -3.30 -11.24
CA TYR A 80 5.28 -2.11 -10.91
C TYR A 80 4.69 -1.47 -12.16
N GLU A 81 3.62 -0.72 -11.96
CA GLU A 81 3.03 0.20 -12.94
C GLU A 81 2.86 1.57 -12.29
N VAL A 82 2.92 2.61 -13.12
CA VAL A 82 2.70 3.98 -12.67
C VAL A 82 1.35 4.43 -13.21
N SER A 83 0.40 4.67 -12.31
CA SER A 83 -0.90 5.23 -12.65
C SER A 83 -0.88 6.75 -12.55
N ASN A 84 -1.49 7.41 -13.54
CA ASN A 84 -1.59 8.88 -13.64
C ASN A 84 -0.25 9.62 -13.43
N GLY A 85 0.86 8.96 -13.77
CA GLY A 85 2.21 9.51 -13.66
C GLY A 85 2.73 9.71 -12.23
N GLN A 86 2.02 9.26 -11.19
CA GLN A 86 2.36 9.61 -9.80
C GLN A 86 2.15 8.50 -8.77
N THR A 87 1.20 7.60 -8.99
CA THR A 87 0.92 6.50 -8.04
C THR A 87 1.59 5.23 -8.53
N ILE A 88 2.34 4.56 -7.66
CA ILE A 88 2.97 3.28 -7.97
C ILE A 88 2.05 2.15 -7.52
N HIS A 89 1.68 1.28 -8.45
CA HIS A 89 1.09 -0.03 -8.16
C HIS A 89 2.18 -1.08 -8.26
N PHE A 90 2.63 -1.62 -7.12
CA PHE A 90 3.67 -2.65 -7.06
C PHE A 90 3.05 -4.00 -6.73
N TYR A 91 3.27 -5.05 -7.51
CA TYR A 91 2.54 -6.30 -7.31
C TYR A 91 3.31 -7.55 -7.75
N ALA A 92 3.01 -8.69 -7.13
CA ALA A 92 3.44 -9.98 -7.65
C ALA A 92 2.63 -10.31 -8.93
N LYS A 93 3.31 -10.65 -10.02
CA LYS A 93 2.71 -10.81 -11.36
C LYS A 93 1.53 -11.78 -11.40
N HIS A 94 1.58 -12.82 -10.58
CA HIS A 94 0.59 -13.88 -10.56
C HIS A 94 -0.68 -13.53 -9.76
N VAL A 95 -0.69 -12.47 -8.92
CA VAL A 95 -1.86 -12.13 -8.10
C VAL A 95 -2.74 -11.05 -8.67
N VAL A 96 -2.21 -10.15 -9.51
CA VAL A 96 -2.99 -9.00 -10.00
C VAL A 96 -4.27 -9.44 -10.72
N ASN A 97 -4.20 -10.51 -11.53
CA ASN A 97 -5.32 -11.06 -12.29
C ASN A 97 -5.91 -12.33 -11.66
N ALA A 98 -5.47 -12.73 -10.46
CA ALA A 98 -5.96 -13.94 -9.82
C ALA A 98 -7.39 -13.74 -9.33
N LYS A 99 -8.31 -14.63 -9.74
CA LYS A 99 -9.72 -14.58 -9.31
C LYS A 99 -9.90 -14.68 -7.79
N GLY A 100 -8.94 -15.31 -7.09
CA GLY A 100 -8.97 -15.44 -5.64
C GLY A 100 -8.23 -14.32 -4.89
N ASN A 101 -7.67 -13.32 -5.57
CA ASN A 101 -7.12 -12.16 -4.88
C ASN A 101 -8.27 -11.33 -4.28
N LEU A 102 -8.20 -11.05 -2.98
CA LEU A 102 -9.24 -10.32 -2.26
C LEU A 102 -9.46 -8.91 -2.83
N LEU A 103 -8.43 -8.27 -3.38
CA LEU A 103 -8.55 -6.94 -3.98
C LEU A 103 -9.27 -6.97 -5.35
N ASN A 104 -9.43 -8.14 -5.97
CA ASN A 104 -10.27 -8.34 -7.15
C ASN A 104 -11.76 -8.55 -6.83
N ILE A 105 -12.13 -8.69 -5.56
CA ILE A 105 -13.52 -8.86 -5.16
C ILE A 105 -14.28 -7.56 -5.48
N ARG A 106 -15.36 -7.69 -6.24
CA ARG A 106 -16.25 -6.58 -6.56
C ARG A 106 -17.19 -6.29 -5.41
N ILE A 107 -17.10 -5.07 -4.90
CA ILE A 107 -18.00 -4.54 -3.89
C ILE A 107 -19.24 -4.03 -4.61
N LYS A 108 -20.40 -4.57 -4.25
CA LYS A 108 -21.66 -4.25 -4.94
C LYS A 108 -22.02 -2.76 -4.76
N HIS A 109 -21.82 -2.26 -3.55
CA HIS A 109 -22.17 -0.92 -3.09
C HIS A 109 -21.09 -0.41 -2.14
N PHE A 110 -20.44 0.70 -2.47
CA PHE A 110 -19.44 1.33 -1.60
C PHE A 110 -19.67 2.84 -1.54
N THR A 111 -19.90 3.36 -0.33
CA THR A 111 -19.98 4.80 -0.08
C THR A 111 -18.61 5.29 0.34
N MET A 112 -18.03 6.22 -0.43
CA MET A 112 -16.73 6.80 -0.09
C MET A 112 -16.86 7.60 1.22
N PRO A 113 -16.03 7.32 2.25
CA PRO A 113 -16.02 8.14 3.45
C PRO A 113 -15.37 9.49 3.19
N ASN A 114 -15.42 10.39 4.18
CA ASN A 114 -14.94 11.77 4.02
C ASN A 114 -13.43 11.93 4.23
N ASN A 115 -12.75 10.90 4.75
CA ASN A 115 -11.32 10.95 5.02
C ASN A 115 -10.68 9.57 4.87
N LEU A 116 -9.35 9.58 4.75
CA LEU A 116 -8.57 8.39 4.51
C LEU A 116 -8.50 7.43 5.72
N SER A 117 -8.61 7.95 6.94
CA SER A 117 -8.65 7.14 8.17
C SER A 117 -9.88 6.21 8.17
N ASP A 118 -11.05 6.74 7.86
CA ASP A 118 -12.28 5.97 7.71
C ASP A 118 -12.21 5.00 6.52
N PHE A 119 -11.59 5.42 5.41
CA PHE A 119 -11.41 4.55 4.25
C PHE A 119 -10.55 3.32 4.57
N LYS A 120 -9.45 3.50 5.31
CA LYS A 120 -8.60 2.41 5.81
C LYS A 120 -9.40 1.39 6.64
N LEU A 121 -10.39 1.85 7.41
CA LEU A 121 -11.22 0.99 8.26
C LEU A 121 -12.36 0.30 7.46
N LEU A 122 -12.99 1.04 6.54
CA LEU A 122 -14.18 0.58 5.82
C LEU A 122 -13.87 -0.35 4.65
N LEU A 123 -12.74 -0.15 3.96
CA LEU A 123 -12.42 -0.92 2.76
C LEU A 123 -12.26 -2.43 3.06
N PRO A 124 -11.43 -2.87 4.03
CA PRO A 124 -11.28 -4.30 4.34
C PRO A 124 -12.63 -4.92 4.76
N ALA A 125 -13.40 -4.19 5.57
CA ALA A 125 -14.74 -4.58 6.01
C ALA A 125 -15.70 -4.80 4.81
N ALA A 126 -15.72 -3.88 3.85
CA ALA A 126 -16.55 -3.98 2.65
C ALA A 126 -16.15 -5.15 1.74
N ILE A 127 -14.85 -5.42 1.60
CA ILE A 127 -14.34 -6.59 0.87
C ILE A 127 -14.80 -7.88 1.55
N ASN A 128 -14.68 -7.98 2.89
CA ASN A 128 -15.11 -9.16 3.63
C ASN A 128 -16.62 -9.42 3.50
N SER A 129 -17.44 -8.37 3.65
CA SER A 129 -18.89 -8.47 3.49
C SER A 129 -19.25 -8.95 2.09
N SER A 130 -18.64 -8.36 1.06
CA SER A 130 -18.86 -8.74 -0.34
C SER A 130 -18.49 -10.20 -0.61
N ARG A 131 -17.35 -10.66 -0.06
CA ARG A 131 -16.93 -12.07 -0.14
C ARG A 131 -17.96 -13.01 0.48
N LYS A 132 -18.54 -12.64 1.62
CA LYS A 132 -19.54 -13.44 2.34
C LYS A 132 -20.96 -13.31 1.76
N GLY A 133 -21.16 -12.51 0.71
CA GLY A 133 -22.49 -12.21 0.16
C GLY A 133 -23.37 -11.38 1.10
N LEU A 134 -22.75 -10.66 2.05
CA LEU A 134 -23.44 -9.83 3.03
C LEU A 134 -23.47 -8.36 2.58
N PRO A 135 -24.47 -7.58 3.03
CA PRO A 135 -24.48 -6.14 2.81
C PRO A 135 -23.27 -5.47 3.52
N PRO A 136 -22.73 -4.37 2.97
CA PRO A 136 -21.56 -3.68 3.52
C PRO A 136 -21.71 -3.25 4.99
N SER A 137 -22.94 -2.93 5.41
CA SER A 137 -23.29 -2.50 6.77
C SER A 137 -23.21 -3.58 7.85
N GLY A 138 -22.98 -4.85 7.48
CA GLY A 138 -22.90 -5.98 8.41
C GLY A 138 -21.52 -6.29 8.98
N ALA A 139 -20.48 -5.52 8.61
CA ALA A 139 -19.11 -5.80 9.05
C ALA A 139 -18.77 -5.14 10.39
N VAL A 140 -18.11 -5.92 11.26
CA VAL A 140 -17.44 -5.41 12.46
C VAL A 140 -16.17 -4.69 12.03
N ILE A 141 -16.08 -3.40 12.34
CA ILE A 141 -14.89 -2.57 12.10
C ILE A 141 -14.00 -2.70 13.33
N SER A 142 -12.83 -3.32 13.20
CA SER A 142 -11.78 -3.28 14.23
C SER A 142 -10.55 -2.57 13.67
N GLY A 143 -10.16 -1.46 14.29
CA GLY A 143 -8.95 -0.74 13.94
C GLY A 143 -8.90 0.61 14.62
N PHE A 144 -7.69 1.14 14.80
CA PHE A 144 -7.51 2.48 15.35
C PHE A 144 -7.41 3.49 14.20
N PRO A 145 -8.21 4.58 14.24
CA PRO A 145 -8.06 5.68 13.29
C PRO A 145 -6.65 6.29 13.40
N SER A 146 -6.07 6.72 12.27
CA SER A 146 -4.79 7.45 12.25
C SER A 146 -5.07 8.94 12.16
N SER A 147 -4.58 9.71 13.13
CA SER A 147 -4.74 11.17 13.21
C SER A 147 -4.15 11.92 12.02
N GLU A 148 -3.07 11.39 11.44
CA GLU A 148 -2.41 11.92 10.25
C GLU A 148 -3.28 11.69 9.01
N MET A 149 -3.82 10.47 8.86
CA MET A 149 -4.68 10.11 7.73
C MET A 149 -6.08 10.74 7.82
N GLU A 150 -6.54 11.11 9.01
CA GLU A 150 -7.82 11.81 9.20
C GLU A 150 -7.83 13.21 8.57
N LYS A 151 -6.65 13.84 8.43
CA LYS A 151 -6.49 15.15 7.77
C LYS A 151 -6.58 15.07 6.25
N GLU A 152 -6.31 13.90 5.68
CA GLU A 152 -6.41 13.64 4.23
C GLU A 152 -7.88 13.44 3.85
N LYS A 153 -8.49 14.51 3.36
CA LYS A 153 -9.91 14.52 2.96
C LYS A 153 -10.09 13.79 1.64
N LEU A 154 -11.17 13.01 1.57
CA LEU A 154 -11.65 12.39 0.35
C LEU A 154 -12.83 13.20 -0.19
N GLN A 155 -12.84 13.38 -1.50
CA GLN A 155 -13.99 13.86 -2.23
C GLN A 155 -15.15 12.90 -1.97
N THR A 156 -16.24 13.46 -1.45
CA THR A 156 -17.47 12.71 -1.32
C THR A 156 -17.93 12.32 -2.72
N ARG A 157 -17.86 11.03 -3.02
CA ARG A 157 -18.45 10.45 -4.22
C ARG A 157 -19.79 9.87 -3.82
N GLY A 158 -20.75 9.91 -4.75
CA GLY A 158 -21.96 9.11 -4.62
C GLY A 158 -21.62 7.62 -4.51
N GLU A 159 -22.62 6.79 -4.28
CA GLU A 159 -22.44 5.35 -4.17
C GLU A 159 -21.73 4.78 -5.41
N LEU A 160 -20.59 4.13 -5.20
CA LEU A 160 -19.84 3.43 -6.23
C LEU A 160 -20.37 2.00 -6.35
N THR A 161 -20.58 1.53 -7.59
CA THR A 161 -21.18 0.23 -7.87
C THR A 161 -20.22 -0.70 -8.61
N ALA A 162 -20.18 -1.97 -8.19
CA ALA A 162 -19.38 -3.04 -8.81
C ALA A 162 -17.87 -2.74 -8.97
N VAL A 163 -17.32 -1.91 -8.08
CA VAL A 163 -15.89 -1.54 -8.04
C VAL A 163 -15.09 -2.57 -7.26
N SER A 164 -13.86 -2.88 -7.71
CA SER A 164 -12.98 -3.76 -6.95
C SER A 164 -12.27 -3.02 -5.82
N GLY A 165 -11.79 -3.76 -4.81
CA GLY A 165 -10.98 -3.17 -3.73
C GLY A 165 -9.72 -2.49 -4.27
N ARG A 166 -9.09 -3.06 -5.30
CA ARG A 166 -7.95 -2.43 -5.97
C ARG A 166 -8.32 -1.10 -6.63
N ASP A 167 -9.42 -1.05 -7.35
CA ASP A 167 -9.85 0.18 -8.04
C ASP A 167 -10.08 1.31 -7.03
N LEU A 168 -10.68 0.99 -5.87
CA LEU A 168 -10.86 1.93 -4.78
C LEU A 168 -9.53 2.41 -4.19
N LEU A 169 -8.58 1.50 -3.91
CA LEU A 169 -7.25 1.86 -3.42
C LEU A 169 -6.52 2.80 -4.38
N MET A 170 -6.51 2.46 -5.66
CA MET A 170 -5.83 3.24 -6.70
C MET A 170 -6.49 4.62 -6.84
N ALA A 171 -7.82 4.68 -6.89
CA ALA A 171 -8.54 5.95 -6.96
C ALA A 171 -8.25 6.87 -5.77
N VAL A 172 -8.23 6.32 -4.55
CA VAL A 172 -7.95 7.09 -3.32
C VAL A 172 -6.47 7.50 -3.24
N ALA A 173 -5.54 6.65 -3.69
CA ALA A 173 -4.11 6.97 -3.76
C ALA A 173 -3.83 8.10 -4.76
N GLU A 174 -4.49 8.11 -5.91
CA GLU A 174 -4.37 9.16 -6.91
C GLU A 174 -4.96 10.50 -6.46
N GLU A 175 -6.05 10.44 -5.68
CA GLU A 175 -6.78 11.61 -5.19
C GLU A 175 -6.05 12.31 -4.05
N THR A 176 -5.68 11.55 -3.01
CA THR A 176 -5.04 12.12 -1.80
C THR A 176 -3.55 12.32 -2.00
N ARG A 177 -2.89 11.35 -2.64
CA ARG A 177 -1.43 11.21 -2.70
C ARG A 177 -0.77 11.28 -1.33
N GLY A 178 -1.52 10.93 -0.28
CA GLY A 178 -1.14 11.17 1.11
C GLY A 178 -0.70 9.92 1.87
N PHE A 179 -0.74 8.73 1.23
CA PHE A 179 -0.42 7.47 1.91
C PHE A 179 0.25 6.42 1.03
N TYR A 180 0.78 5.41 1.71
CA TYR A 180 1.06 4.10 1.14
C TYR A 180 0.20 3.03 1.78
N THR A 181 -0.01 1.95 1.04
CA THR A 181 -0.57 0.72 1.55
C THR A 181 0.19 -0.48 1.01
N ILE A 182 0.50 -1.44 1.88
CA ILE A 182 1.18 -2.68 1.55
C ILE A 182 0.34 -3.81 2.11
N ILE A 183 -0.24 -4.65 1.25
CA ILE A 183 -0.94 -5.85 1.66
C ILE A 183 -0.08 -7.07 1.35
N VAL A 184 0.03 -7.99 2.32
CA VAL A 184 0.69 -9.28 2.11
C VAL A 184 -0.37 -10.38 2.08
N LEU A 185 -0.52 -11.00 0.91
CA LEU A 185 -1.41 -12.13 0.71
C LEU A 185 -0.72 -13.45 1.12
N GLN A 186 -1.48 -14.36 1.72
CA GLN A 186 -0.97 -15.70 2.03
C GLN A 186 -0.61 -16.47 0.75
N ASP A 187 -1.46 -16.37 -0.27
CA ASP A 187 -1.28 -16.92 -1.62
C ASP A 187 -2.13 -16.13 -2.65
N GLN A 188 -2.09 -16.55 -3.91
CA GLN A 188 -2.88 -15.96 -5.00
C GLN A 188 -4.40 -16.23 -4.95
N ASN A 189 -4.80 -17.22 -4.16
CA ASN A 189 -6.16 -17.77 -4.09
C ASN A 189 -6.74 -17.66 -2.66
N CYS A 190 -6.87 -16.42 -2.20
CA CYS A 190 -7.44 -16.08 -0.92
C CYS A 190 -8.97 -16.27 -0.86
N ARG A 191 -9.42 -17.52 -0.72
CA ARG A 191 -10.85 -17.88 -0.66
C ARG A 191 -11.35 -18.25 0.73
N THR A 192 -10.44 -18.60 1.63
CA THR A 192 -10.77 -19.05 2.99
C THR A 192 -10.79 -17.88 3.97
N ASP A 193 -11.51 -18.03 5.08
CA ASP A 193 -11.49 -17.05 6.18
C ASP A 193 -10.07 -16.86 6.71
N THR A 194 -9.30 -17.95 6.86
CA THR A 194 -7.91 -17.89 7.35
C THR A 194 -6.99 -17.06 6.45
N CYS A 195 -7.18 -17.11 5.14
CA CYS A 195 -6.38 -16.27 4.24
C CYS A 195 -6.79 -14.80 4.35
N PHE A 196 -8.07 -14.52 4.53
CA PHE A 196 -8.56 -13.16 4.70
C PHE A 196 -8.08 -12.55 6.04
N ASP A 197 -8.14 -13.32 7.11
CA ASP A 197 -7.61 -12.94 8.43
C ASP A 197 -6.11 -12.65 8.32
N TYR A 198 -5.36 -13.54 7.64
CA TYR A 198 -3.94 -13.29 7.37
C TYR A 198 -3.71 -11.98 6.62
N ALA A 199 -4.48 -11.72 5.56
CA ALA A 199 -4.30 -10.50 4.78
C ALA A 199 -4.64 -9.25 5.59
N ASN A 200 -5.67 -9.27 6.45
CA ASN A 200 -6.00 -8.16 7.35
C ASN A 200 -4.90 -7.90 8.37
N ASP A 201 -4.34 -8.95 8.97
CA ASP A 201 -3.24 -8.85 9.93
C ASP A 201 -1.96 -8.31 9.27
N HIS A 202 -1.83 -8.46 7.95
CA HIS A 202 -0.69 -8.01 7.16
C HIS A 202 -1.07 -6.96 6.11
N TRP A 203 -2.05 -6.12 6.44
CA TRP A 203 -2.40 -4.95 5.66
C TRP A 203 -1.88 -3.69 6.32
N PHE A 204 -0.73 -3.25 5.85
CA PHE A 204 -0.02 -2.09 6.39
C PHE A 204 -0.45 -0.82 5.66
N TRP A 205 -0.61 0.25 6.43
CA TRP A 205 -0.99 1.57 5.94
C TRP A 205 -0.17 2.61 6.69
N GLY A 206 0.32 3.63 5.99
CA GLY A 206 0.97 4.75 6.64
C GLY A 206 0.84 6.04 5.83
N PRO A 207 0.84 7.20 6.50
CA PRO A 207 0.85 8.48 5.82
C PRO A 207 2.23 8.71 5.19
N LEU A 208 2.27 9.34 4.02
CA LEU A 208 3.54 9.73 3.41
C LEU A 208 4.22 10.84 4.20
N THR A 209 3.49 11.58 5.04
CA THR A 209 4.00 12.69 5.86
C THR A 209 4.74 12.24 7.11
N ALA A 210 4.59 10.98 7.54
CA ALA A 210 5.29 10.46 8.72
C ALA A 210 6.80 10.63 8.59
N THR A 211 7.43 11.07 9.67
CA THR A 211 8.86 10.80 9.89
C THR A 211 9.02 9.29 9.87
N VAL A 212 9.97 8.77 9.09
CA VAL A 212 10.19 7.31 8.88
C VAL A 212 9.87 6.54 10.15
N SER A 213 8.79 5.76 10.14
CA SER A 213 8.42 5.00 11.33
C SER A 213 9.53 4.00 11.64
N HIS A 214 9.88 3.86 12.91
CA HIS A 214 10.92 2.89 13.32
C HIS A 214 10.31 1.54 13.69
N ASP A 215 8.98 1.41 13.64
CA ASP A 215 8.30 0.15 13.90
C ASP A 215 8.45 -0.77 12.68
N PRO A 216 9.08 -1.94 12.84
CA PRO A 216 9.29 -2.84 11.72
C PRO A 216 7.97 -3.46 11.27
N ILE A 217 7.77 -3.52 9.96
CA ILE A 217 6.78 -4.36 9.29
C ILE A 217 7.15 -5.82 9.55
N TYR A 218 6.50 -6.39 10.56
CA TYR A 218 6.60 -7.80 10.89
C TYR A 218 5.61 -8.62 10.07
N ILE A 219 6.13 -9.54 9.24
CA ILE A 219 5.32 -10.46 8.43
C ILE A 219 5.44 -11.86 9.02
N GLN A 220 4.33 -12.37 9.54
CA GLN A 220 4.26 -13.74 10.05
C GLN A 220 4.28 -14.72 8.88
N GLN A 221 5.11 -15.75 8.96
CA GLN A 221 4.96 -16.86 8.02
C GLN A 221 3.60 -17.56 8.27
N PRO A 222 2.80 -17.85 7.23
CA PRO A 222 1.57 -18.61 7.37
C PRO A 222 1.87 -19.93 8.05
N ARG A 223 1.09 -20.28 9.07
CA ARG A 223 1.18 -21.60 9.69
C ARG A 223 0.78 -22.64 8.65
N LEU A 224 1.76 -23.43 8.18
CA LEU A 224 1.48 -24.63 7.37
C LEU A 224 0.56 -25.52 8.20
N ARG A 225 -0.64 -25.82 7.69
CA ARG A 225 -1.53 -26.85 8.24
C ARG A 225 -1.25 -28.16 7.55
#